data_AF-S1QA68-F1
#
_entry.id   AF-S1QA68-F1
#
_cell.length_a   1.000
_cell.length_b   1.000
_cell.length_c   1.000
_cell.angle_alpha   90.00
_cell.angle_beta   90.00
_cell.angle_gamma   90.00
#
_symmetry.space_group_name_H-M   'P 1'
#
loop_
_entity.id
_entity.type
_entity.pdbx_description
1 polymer ?
#
loop_
_entity_poly.entity_id
_entity_poly.type
_entity_poly.pdbx_seq_one_letter_code
_entity_poly.pdbx_strand_id
1 'polypeptide(L)'
;MTQSRRPSPLQRRVLIVLAALDEKRPGPVLTRDIERVLEQSGEAPVYGPNLRASCRRLEDAGWLRTLRAPNLQLAVELTDAGRAVAQPLLPAGGTSATDLAVELNGITYQACRGDFVVRLDGSTCLQLWNKEGRVVRREGDPLEVAQWLQACHDAGMEVRVQINESAAP
;
A
#
# COMPACT_ATOMS: atom_id res chain seq x y z
N MET A 1 -19.28 12.49 -23.35
CA MET A 1 -19.08 12.04 -21.96
C MET A 1 -18.70 10.56 -21.99
N THR A 2 -17.41 10.25 -22.07
CA THR A 2 -16.92 8.86 -22.07
C THR A 2 -17.00 8.31 -20.65
N GLN A 3 -17.92 7.39 -20.41
CA GLN A 3 -18.07 6.67 -19.15
C GLN A 3 -16.72 6.01 -18.81
N SER A 4 -16.09 6.42 -17.71
CA SER A 4 -14.80 5.89 -17.27
C SER A 4 -14.96 4.39 -16.94
N ARG A 5 -14.54 3.53 -17.87
CA ARG A 5 -14.52 2.08 -17.66
C ARG A 5 -13.65 1.77 -16.44
N ARG A 6 -14.15 0.94 -15.53
CA ARG A 6 -13.37 0.45 -14.38
C ARG A 6 -12.07 -0.20 -14.88
N PRO A 7 -10.90 0.10 -14.27
CA PRO A 7 -9.65 -0.53 -14.65
C PRO A 7 -9.71 -2.06 -14.47
N SER A 8 -9.11 -2.78 -15.41
CA SER A 8 -8.90 -4.23 -15.32
C SER A 8 -7.98 -4.58 -14.15
N PRO A 9 -7.89 -5.86 -13.73
CA PRO A 9 -7.00 -6.27 -12.64
C PRO A 9 -5.54 -5.85 -12.85
N LEU A 10 -4.99 -6.07 -14.05
CA LEU A 10 -3.63 -5.64 -14.38
C LEU A 10 -3.49 -4.11 -14.39
N GLN A 11 -4.47 -3.39 -14.94
CA GLN A 11 -4.45 -1.93 -14.94
C GLN A 11 -4.49 -1.36 -13.52
N ARG A 12 -5.30 -1.95 -12.63
CA ARG A 12 -5.36 -1.59 -11.22
C ARG A 12 -4.00 -1.79 -10.54
N ARG A 13 -3.35 -2.94 -10.75
CA ARG A 13 -2.00 -3.22 -10.22
C ARG A 13 -0.96 -2.20 -10.72
N VAL A 14 -1.00 -1.86 -12.00
CA VAL A 14 -0.11 -0.83 -12.59
C VAL A 14 -0.33 0.52 -11.91
N LEU A 15 -1.58 0.93 -11.71
CA LEU A 15 -1.91 2.18 -11.01
C LEU A 15 -1.42 2.18 -9.55
N ILE A 16 -1.56 1.06 -8.83
CA ILE A 16 -1.04 0.90 -7.46
C ILE A 16 0.48 1.05 -7.42
N VAL A 17 1.20 0.33 -8.29
CA VAL A 17 2.67 0.40 -8.36
C VAL A 17 3.12 1.82 -8.67
N LEU A 18 2.49 2.48 -9.64
CA LEU A 18 2.85 3.84 -10.01
C LEU A 18 2.57 4.83 -8.87
N ALA A 19 1.43 4.72 -8.18
CA ALA A 19 1.11 5.62 -7.08
C ALA A 19 2.07 5.43 -5.89
N ALA A 20 2.40 4.19 -5.54
CA ALA A 20 3.35 3.90 -4.47
C ALA A 20 4.78 4.38 -4.78
N LEU A 21 5.17 4.40 -6.06
CA LEU A 21 6.45 4.97 -6.50
C LEU A 21 6.42 6.51 -6.52
N ASP A 22 5.30 7.09 -6.95
CA ASP A 22 5.08 8.55 -6.99
C ASP A 22 5.19 9.18 -5.59
N GLU A 23 4.66 8.50 -4.56
CA GLU A 23 4.78 8.93 -3.14
C GLU A 23 6.24 9.00 -2.65
N LYS A 24 7.10 8.09 -3.10
CA LYS A 24 8.50 8.02 -2.66
C LYS A 24 9.40 8.95 -3.47
N ARG A 25 9.19 8.99 -4.78
CA ARG A 25 9.98 9.78 -5.71
C ARG A 25 9.11 10.11 -6.93
N PRO A 26 8.49 11.29 -6.97
CA PRO A 26 7.62 11.66 -8.08
C PRO A 26 8.42 11.73 -9.38
N GLY A 27 7.79 11.27 -10.46
CA GLY A 27 8.34 11.35 -11.81
C GLY A 27 8.20 10.07 -12.64
N PRO A 28 8.82 10.05 -13.82
CA PRO A 28 8.64 8.97 -14.80
C PRO A 28 9.23 7.64 -14.33
N VAL A 29 8.45 6.57 -14.48
CA VAL A 29 8.87 5.20 -14.14
C VAL A 29 9.07 4.40 -15.41
N LEU A 30 10.21 3.73 -15.55
CA LEU A 30 10.48 2.85 -16.68
C LEU A 30 9.54 1.65 -16.64
N THR A 31 8.98 1.25 -17.79
CA THR A 31 8.08 0.09 -17.82
C THR A 31 8.75 -1.20 -17.36
N ARG A 32 10.07 -1.34 -17.54
CA ARG A 32 10.84 -2.49 -17.02
C ARG A 32 10.81 -2.57 -15.49
N ASP A 33 10.79 -1.42 -14.82
CA ASP A 33 10.82 -1.36 -13.36
C ASP A 33 9.44 -1.71 -12.83
N ILE A 34 8.38 -1.30 -13.54
CA ILE A 34 7.00 -1.74 -13.27
C ILE A 34 6.89 -3.27 -13.45
N GLU A 35 7.43 -3.84 -14.53
CA GLU A 35 7.45 -5.31 -14.74
C GLU A 35 8.10 -6.01 -13.54
N ARG A 36 9.29 -5.56 -13.13
CA ARG A 36 10.03 -6.14 -12.00
C ARG A 36 9.26 -6.07 -10.69
N VAL A 37 8.62 -4.94 -10.38
CA VAL A 37 7.82 -4.79 -9.16
C VAL A 37 6.58 -5.70 -9.19
N LEU A 38 5.93 -5.81 -10.35
CA LEU A 38 4.77 -6.69 -10.52
C LEU A 38 5.14 -8.18 -10.44
N GLU A 39 6.33 -8.57 -10.85
CA GLU A 39 6.86 -9.93 -10.70
C GLU A 39 7.18 -10.27 -9.23
N GLN A 40 7.69 -9.29 -8.47
CA GLN A 40 8.00 -9.47 -7.05
C GLN A 40 6.77 -9.59 -6.16
N SER A 41 5.58 -9.23 -6.65
CA SER A 41 4.34 -9.26 -5.85
C SER A 41 3.79 -10.67 -5.61
N GLY A 42 4.42 -11.73 -6.13
CA GLY A 42 3.96 -13.12 -5.99
C GLY A 42 2.66 -13.44 -6.74
N GLU A 43 2.15 -12.50 -7.54
CA GLU A 43 0.97 -12.69 -8.36
C GLU A 43 1.30 -13.29 -9.75
N ALA A 44 0.26 -13.53 -10.56
CA ALA A 44 0.42 -14.02 -11.93
C ALA A 44 1.45 -13.19 -12.73
N PRO A 45 2.33 -13.87 -13.49
CA PRO A 45 3.40 -13.22 -14.24
C PRO A 45 2.82 -12.25 -15.29
N VAL A 46 3.45 -11.09 -15.40
CA VAL A 46 3.02 -10.04 -16.33
C VAL A 46 3.95 -10.03 -17.53
N TYR A 47 3.45 -10.48 -18.67
CA TYR A 47 4.20 -10.41 -19.93
C TYR A 47 4.33 -8.96 -20.41
N GLY A 48 5.54 -8.53 -20.76
CA GLY A 48 5.82 -7.16 -21.19
C GLY A 48 4.94 -6.60 -22.32
N PRO A 49 4.52 -7.40 -23.34
CA PRO A 49 3.53 -6.94 -24.32
C PRO A 49 2.18 -6.53 -23.69
N ASN A 50 1.71 -7.28 -22.69
CA ASN A 50 0.45 -7.01 -22.00
C ASN A 50 0.57 -5.77 -21.11
N LEU A 51 1.72 -5.57 -20.48
CA LEU A 51 1.98 -4.35 -19.71
C LEU A 51 1.97 -3.14 -20.64
N ARG A 52 2.73 -3.15 -21.72
CA ARG A 52 2.77 -2.05 -22.70
C ARG A 52 1.39 -1.73 -23.27
N ALA A 53 0.61 -2.76 -23.63
CA ALA A 53 -0.76 -2.59 -24.09
C ALA A 53 -1.68 -1.98 -23.01
N SER A 54 -1.47 -2.35 -21.74
CA SER A 54 -2.21 -1.78 -20.62
C SER A 54 -1.83 -0.33 -20.36
N CYS A 55 -0.54 0.02 -20.40
CA CYS A 55 -0.06 1.40 -20.29
C CYS A 55 -0.65 2.29 -21.38
N ARG A 56 -0.67 1.84 -22.64
CA ARG A 56 -1.32 2.59 -23.73
C ARG A 56 -2.80 2.84 -23.47
N ARG A 57 -3.54 1.81 -23.05
CA ARG A 57 -4.97 1.97 -22.70
C ARG A 57 -5.21 2.94 -21.55
N LEU A 58 -4.27 3.04 -20.60
CA LEU A 58 -4.34 3.99 -19.49
C LEU A 58 -3.95 5.42 -19.94
N GLU A 59 -3.04 5.54 -20.89
CA GLU A 59 -2.72 6.81 -21.56
C GLU A 59 -3.91 7.32 -22.40
N ASP A 60 -4.56 6.44 -23.18
CA ASP A 60 -5.77 6.77 -23.94
C ASP A 60 -6.93 7.24 -23.03
N ALA A 61 -6.95 6.74 -21.79
CA ALA A 61 -7.90 7.16 -20.75
C ALA A 61 -7.50 8.47 -20.05
N GLY A 62 -6.34 9.04 -20.38
CA GLY A 62 -5.79 10.25 -19.77
C GLY A 62 -5.21 10.05 -18.37
N TRP A 63 -5.00 8.81 -17.93
CA TRP A 63 -4.48 8.50 -16.59
C TRP A 63 -2.96 8.40 -16.54
N LEU A 64 -2.32 8.06 -17.67
CA LEU A 64 -0.87 8.05 -17.81
C LEU A 64 -0.41 9.03 -18.87
N ARG A 65 0.84 9.49 -18.74
CA ARG A 65 1.58 10.13 -19.80
C ARG A 65 2.81 9.30 -20.15
N THR A 66 2.98 8.95 -21.42
CA THR A 66 4.15 8.24 -21.90
C THR A 66 5.28 9.21 -22.22
N LEU A 67 6.48 8.91 -21.73
CA LEU A 67 7.72 9.62 -22.04
C LEU A 67 8.65 8.69 -22.80
N ARG A 68 8.97 9.07 -24.04
CA ARG A 68 9.86 8.30 -24.91
C ARG A 68 11.25 8.93 -24.85
N ALA A 69 12.18 8.21 -24.23
CA ALA A 69 13.57 8.58 -24.29
C ALA A 69 14.18 8.20 -25.66
N PRO A 70 15.20 8.91 -26.16
CA PRO A 70 15.89 8.59 -27.42
C PRO A 70 16.50 7.19 -27.46
N ASN A 71 16.74 6.59 -26.29
CA ASN A 71 17.30 5.25 -26.12
C ASN A 71 16.27 4.11 -26.21
N LEU A 72 15.08 4.39 -26.79
CA LEU A 72 13.96 3.46 -26.93
C LEU A 72 13.36 2.94 -25.62
N GLN A 73 13.77 3.47 -24.46
CA GLN A 73 13.17 3.11 -23.18
C GLN A 73 11.86 3.86 -22.99
N LEU A 74 10.83 3.09 -22.62
CA LEU A 74 9.49 3.60 -22.37
C LEU A 74 9.37 3.93 -20.87
N ALA A 75 9.12 5.19 -20.55
CA ALA A 75 8.73 5.61 -19.22
C ALA A 75 7.27 6.07 -19.22
N VAL A 76 6.59 5.90 -18.09
CA VAL A 76 5.23 6.41 -17.87
C VAL A 76 5.17 7.15 -16.54
N GLU A 77 4.35 8.19 -16.48
CA GLU A 77 4.05 8.92 -15.24
C GLU A 77 2.53 9.05 -15.06
N LEU A 78 2.08 9.16 -13.81
CA LEU A 78 0.68 9.46 -13.51
C LEU A 78 0.37 10.91 -13.87
N THR A 79 -0.74 11.12 -14.55
CA THR A 79 -1.38 12.44 -14.65
C THR A 79 -2.14 12.72 -13.35
N ASP A 80 -2.64 13.95 -13.17
CA ASP A 80 -3.49 14.27 -12.02
C ASP A 80 -4.78 13.44 -12.00
N ALA A 81 -5.36 13.17 -13.17
CA ALA A 81 -6.50 12.26 -13.30
C ALA A 81 -6.11 10.82 -12.93
N GLY A 82 -4.91 10.37 -13.31
CA GLY A 82 -4.37 9.08 -12.91
C GLY A 82 -4.18 8.96 -11.40
N ARG A 83 -3.61 9.98 -10.76
CA ARG A 83 -3.47 10.05 -9.30
C ARG A 83 -4.82 9.95 -8.61
N ALA A 84 -5.82 10.71 -9.05
CA ALA A 84 -7.17 10.66 -8.46
C ALA A 84 -7.81 9.26 -8.56
N VAL A 85 -7.52 8.50 -9.63
CA VAL A 85 -8.00 7.12 -9.79
C VAL A 85 -7.16 6.12 -9.00
N ALA A 86 -5.87 6.36 -8.82
CA ALA A 86 -4.93 5.46 -8.16
C ALA A 86 -4.95 5.59 -6.64
N GLN A 87 -5.16 6.80 -6.09
CA GLN A 87 -5.14 7.06 -4.64
C GLN A 87 -6.07 6.12 -3.85
N PRO A 88 -7.33 5.88 -4.26
CA PRO A 88 -8.23 4.98 -3.52
C PRO A 88 -7.90 3.49 -3.70
N LEU A 89 -6.99 3.15 -4.62
CA LEU A 89 -6.54 1.77 -4.87
C LEU A 89 -5.35 1.37 -4.00
N LEU A 90 -4.63 2.35 -3.45
CA LEU A 90 -3.56 2.07 -2.51
C LEU A 90 -4.16 1.38 -1.28
N PRO A 91 -3.56 0.26 -0.80
CA PRO A 91 -3.96 -0.29 0.47
C PRO A 91 -3.83 0.79 1.54
N ALA A 92 -4.73 0.80 2.53
CA ALA A 92 -4.67 1.73 3.65
C ALA A 92 -3.37 1.63 4.49
N GLY A 93 -2.43 0.76 4.13
CA GLY A 93 -1.09 0.68 4.69
C GLY A 93 -0.09 1.48 3.86
N GLY A 94 0.11 2.75 4.20
CA GLY A 94 1.16 3.58 3.60
C GLY A 94 0.92 5.10 3.55
N THR A 95 0.49 5.70 4.67
CA THR A 95 0.71 7.14 4.98
C THR A 95 -0.03 8.24 4.23
N SER A 96 -1.35 8.28 4.44
CA SER A 96 -1.96 9.52 4.94
C SER A 96 -2.59 9.29 6.33
N ALA A 97 -2.07 8.33 7.09
CA ALA A 97 -2.45 8.13 8.48
C ALA A 97 -1.47 8.90 9.36
N THR A 98 -1.97 9.90 10.07
CA THR A 98 -1.21 10.63 11.08
C THR A 98 -0.93 9.69 12.25
N ASP A 99 0.31 9.67 12.75
CA ASP A 99 0.60 8.95 14.00
C ASP A 99 -0.19 9.60 15.14
N LEU A 100 -0.94 8.79 15.87
CA LEU A 100 -1.69 9.18 17.05
C LEU A 100 -0.96 8.66 18.29
N ALA A 101 -1.11 9.37 19.40
CA ALA A 101 -0.59 8.94 20.69
C ALA A 101 -1.57 7.93 21.30
N VAL A 102 -1.07 6.77 21.72
CA VAL A 102 -1.82 5.81 22.55
C VAL A 102 -1.00 5.44 23.78
N GLU A 103 -1.62 5.48 24.95
CA GLU A 103 -0.99 5.04 26.20
C GLU A 103 -1.39 3.60 26.49
N LEU A 104 -0.39 2.72 26.58
CA LEU A 104 -0.57 1.31 26.92
C LEU A 104 0.26 1.00 28.16
N ASN A 105 -0.40 0.68 29.28
CA ASN A 105 0.18 0.44 30.60
C ASN A 105 1.28 1.45 30.97
N GLY A 106 1.00 2.75 30.86
CA GLY A 106 1.92 3.84 31.23
C GLY A 106 3.03 4.14 30.21
N ILE A 107 3.04 3.49 29.03
CA ILE A 107 3.97 3.79 27.94
C ILE A 107 3.18 4.40 26.78
N THR A 108 3.59 5.58 26.34
CA THR A 108 3.00 6.23 25.16
C THR A 108 3.69 5.76 23.88
N TYR A 109 2.89 5.33 22.91
CA TYR A 109 3.31 4.96 21.56
C TYR A 109 2.79 5.97 20.55
N GLN A 110 3.56 6.18 19.48
CA GLN A 110 3.14 6.92 18.30
C GLN A 110 2.91 5.92 17.17
N ALA A 111 1.64 5.73 16.80
CA ALA A 111 1.24 4.72 15.83
C ALA A 111 0.03 5.20 15.02
N CYS A 112 -0.12 4.68 13.81
CA CYS A 112 -1.28 4.91 12.96
C CYS A 112 -2.19 3.68 12.85
N ARG A 113 -1.68 2.49 13.22
CA ARG A 113 -2.44 1.23 13.22
C ARG A 113 -2.03 0.30 14.35
N GLY A 114 -3.01 -0.39 14.94
CA GLY A 114 -2.80 -1.52 15.84
C GLY A 114 -3.36 -2.84 15.28
N ASP A 115 -2.55 -3.89 15.23
CA ASP A 115 -2.98 -5.21 14.79
C ASP A 115 -2.94 -6.21 15.96
N PHE A 116 -4.07 -6.83 16.27
CA PHE A 116 -4.13 -8.00 17.15
C PHE A 116 -3.58 -9.20 16.39
N VAL A 117 -2.53 -9.83 16.91
CA VAL A 117 -1.88 -10.97 16.27
C VAL A 117 -2.17 -12.24 17.05
N VAL A 118 -2.72 -13.24 16.36
CA VAL A 118 -2.75 -14.63 16.85
C VAL A 118 -1.65 -15.42 16.16
N ARG A 119 -0.70 -15.96 16.92
CA ARG A 119 0.37 -16.81 16.39
C ARG A 119 -0.07 -18.27 16.33
N LEU A 120 0.57 -19.07 15.48
CA LEU A 120 0.31 -20.51 15.38
C LEU A 120 0.63 -21.29 16.67
N ASP A 121 1.53 -20.77 17.50
CA ASP A 121 1.84 -21.36 18.82
C ASP A 121 0.79 -21.04 19.90
N GLY A 122 -0.26 -20.28 19.55
CA GLY A 122 -1.33 -19.88 20.45
C GLY A 122 -1.04 -18.62 21.26
N SER A 123 0.17 -18.05 21.18
CA SER A 123 0.48 -16.77 21.80
C SER A 123 -0.12 -15.60 21.02
N THR A 124 -0.24 -14.46 21.71
CA THR A 124 -0.80 -13.23 21.15
C THR A 124 0.12 -12.04 21.37
N CYS A 125 0.07 -11.08 20.45
CA CYS A 125 0.72 -9.79 20.65
C CYS A 125 -0.04 -8.68 19.95
N LEU A 126 0.24 -7.44 20.34
CA LEU A 126 -0.16 -6.25 19.59
C LEU A 126 1.01 -5.81 18.70
N GLN A 127 0.77 -5.63 17.40
CA GLN A 127 1.68 -4.91 16.50
C GLN A 127 1.20 -3.48 16.29
N LEU A 128 1.98 -2.51 16.73
CA LEU A 128 1.76 -1.09 16.48
C LEU A 128 2.61 -0.62 15.32
N TRP A 129 1.97 -0.11 14.27
CA TRP A 129 2.63 0.44 13.10
C TRP A 129 2.59 1.96 13.14
N ASN A 130 3.74 2.60 12.91
CA ASN A 130 3.77 4.02 12.64
C ASN A 130 3.64 4.30 11.14
N LYS A 131 3.48 5.58 10.79
CA LYS A 131 3.41 6.03 9.40
C LYS A 131 4.65 5.58 8.61
N GLU A 132 5.84 5.60 9.19
CA GLU A 132 7.06 5.16 8.50
C GLU A 132 7.11 3.64 8.20
N GLY A 133 6.06 2.88 8.57
CA GLY A 133 6.00 1.43 8.40
C GLY A 133 6.86 0.67 9.40
N ARG A 134 7.31 1.33 10.49
CA ARG A 134 8.00 0.67 11.60
C ARG A 134 6.98 0.03 12.51
N VAL A 135 7.29 -1.18 12.96
CA VAL A 135 6.43 -1.96 13.85
C VAL A 135 7.07 -2.12 15.23
N VAL A 136 6.27 -1.88 16.27
CA VAL A 136 6.59 -2.23 17.65
C VAL A 136 5.68 -3.36 18.09
N ARG A 137 6.22 -4.34 18.81
CA ARG A 137 5.49 -5.50 19.32
C ARG A 137 5.31 -5.38 20.81
N ARG A 138 4.13 -5.73 21.28
CA ARG A 138 3.83 -5.86 22.70
C ARG A 138 3.23 -7.23 22.97
N GLU A 139 4.00 -8.08 23.65
CA GLU A 139 3.54 -9.39 24.10
C GLU A 139 2.54 -9.22 25.24
N GLY A 140 1.47 -10.02 25.20
CA GLY A 140 0.44 -10.05 26.24
C GLY A 140 -0.47 -11.25 26.02
N ASP A 141 -1.22 -11.63 27.06
CA ASP A 141 -2.27 -12.63 26.88
C ASP A 141 -3.43 -12.07 26.02
N PRO A 142 -4.35 -12.92 25.53
CA PRO A 142 -5.39 -12.47 24.62
C PRO A 142 -6.29 -11.35 25.19
N LEU A 143 -6.51 -11.31 26.50
CA LEU A 143 -7.31 -10.28 27.14
C LEU A 143 -6.55 -8.96 27.21
N GLU A 144 -5.28 -9.01 27.62
CA GLU A 144 -4.41 -7.84 27.68
C GLU A 144 -4.22 -7.21 26.28
N VAL A 145 -3.98 -8.03 25.26
CA VAL A 145 -3.84 -7.57 23.86
C VAL A 145 -5.16 -6.97 23.35
N ALA A 146 -6.31 -7.56 23.68
CA ALA A 146 -7.61 -7.01 23.30
C ALA A 146 -7.87 -5.64 23.95
N GLN A 147 -7.48 -5.45 25.22
CA GLN A 147 -7.59 -4.17 25.90
C GLN A 147 -6.71 -3.10 25.26
N TRP A 148 -5.48 -3.45 24.89
CA TRP A 148 -4.61 -2.51 24.17
C TRP A 148 -5.12 -2.18 22.77
N LEU A 149 -5.68 -3.17 22.06
CA LEU A 149 -6.31 -2.93 20.75
C LEU A 149 -7.49 -1.97 20.89
N GLN A 150 -8.31 -2.12 21.94
CA GLN A 150 -9.41 -1.21 22.24
C GLN A 150 -8.88 0.21 22.50
N ALA A 151 -7.81 0.36 23.28
CA ALA A 151 -7.18 1.68 23.51
C ALA A 151 -6.69 2.33 22.21
N CYS A 152 -6.19 1.54 21.25
CA CYS A 152 -5.82 2.04 19.92
C CYS A 152 -7.04 2.54 19.14
N HIS A 153 -8.13 1.77 19.15
CA HIS A 153 -9.40 2.17 18.53
C HIS A 153 -9.95 3.47 19.15
N ASP A 154 -9.94 3.58 20.48
CA ASP A 154 -10.44 4.75 21.20
C ASP A 154 -9.56 5.99 20.95
N ALA A 155 -8.26 5.79 20.70
CA ALA A 155 -7.35 6.84 20.23
C ALA A 155 -7.60 7.26 18.76
N GLY A 156 -8.50 6.58 18.04
CA GLY A 156 -8.85 6.87 16.65
C GLY A 156 -7.94 6.20 15.62
N MET A 157 -7.13 5.21 16.02
CA MET A 157 -6.26 4.47 15.12
C MET A 157 -7.06 3.42 14.33
N GLU A 158 -6.54 3.06 13.14
CA GLU A 158 -7.02 1.85 12.47
C GLU A 158 -6.67 0.63 13.32
N VAL A 159 -7.61 -0.31 13.48
CA VAL A 159 -7.37 -1.58 14.18
C VAL A 159 -7.74 -2.77 13.32
N ARG A 160 -6.94 -3.83 13.38
CA ARG A 160 -7.18 -5.08 12.64
C ARG A 160 -6.89 -6.30 13.50
N VAL A 161 -7.33 -7.46 13.01
CA VAL A 161 -6.95 -8.77 13.53
C VAL A 161 -6.24 -9.54 12.42
N GLN A 162 -5.12 -10.18 12.76
CA GLN A 162 -4.32 -10.96 11.82
C GLN A 162 -3.88 -12.30 12.41
N ILE A 163 -3.66 -13.25 11.52
CA ILE A 163 -3.01 -14.52 11.83
C ILE A 163 -1.55 -14.39 11.43
N ASN A 164 -0.66 -14.71 12.37
CA ASN A 164 0.78 -14.50 12.31
C ASN A 164 1.21 -13.03 12.21
N GLU A 165 2.46 -12.80 12.58
CA GLU A 165 3.06 -11.49 12.51
C GLU A 165 3.37 -11.09 11.06
N SER A 166 3.12 -9.82 10.74
CA SER A 166 3.62 -9.22 9.51
C SER A 166 4.87 -8.37 9.78
N ALA A 167 5.80 -8.38 8.84
CA ALA A 167 6.91 -7.42 8.75
C ALA A 167 6.66 -6.35 7.69
N ALA A 168 5.54 -6.44 6.96
CA ALA A 168 5.08 -5.45 6.01
C ALA A 168 3.83 -4.73 6.55
N PRO A 169 3.76 -3.40 6.46
CA PRO A 169 2.58 -2.65 6.83
C PRO A 169 1.40 -2.99 5.91
#